data_AF-A0A2G4H0Z2-F1
#
_entry.id   AF-A0A2G4H0Z2-F1
#
_cell.length_a   1.000
_cell.length_b   1.000
_cell.length_c   1.000
_cell.angle_alpha   90.00
_cell.angle_beta   90.00
_cell.angle_gamma   90.00
#
_symmetry.space_group_name_H-M   'P 1'
#
loop_
_entity.id
_entity.type
_entity.pdbx_description
1 polymer ?
#
loop_
_entity_poly.entity_id
_entity_poly.type
_entity_poly.pdbx_seq_one_letter_code
_entity_poly.pdbx_strand_id
1 'polypeptide(L)'
;MSDVVLQARGLTKNFASPAGPLPVLTDVSLEVFAGESVSIRGSSGSGKTTLLQLLGGLDQPDAGEVRILGPGATLVAPRSSLGHGVGFVFQNYQLMPELTALENVALAALIAGVPAAEATAAARALLGQVGLGARLEHLPAKLSGGECQRVALARA
;
A
#
# COMPACT_ATOMS: atom_id res chain seq x y z
N MET A 1 -8.90 19.64 16.96
CA MET A 1 -7.56 19.53 16.36
C MET A 1 -7.62 18.37 15.40
N SER A 2 -7.07 18.50 14.20
CA SER A 2 -6.99 17.39 13.25
C SER A 2 -5.97 16.37 13.76
N ASP A 3 -6.39 15.11 13.88
CA ASP A 3 -5.52 14.04 14.36
C ASP A 3 -4.53 13.65 13.26
N VAL A 4 -3.24 13.57 13.62
CA VAL A 4 -2.20 13.02 12.74
C VAL A 4 -2.44 11.52 12.60
N VAL A 5 -2.50 11.02 11.37
CA VAL A 5 -2.70 9.59 11.08
C VAL A 5 -1.43 8.90 10.57
N LEU A 6 -0.51 9.67 10.00
CA LEU A 6 0.79 9.22 9.52
C LEU A 6 1.84 10.28 9.89
N GLN A 7 2.96 9.85 10.47
CA GLN A 7 4.08 10.71 10.77
C GLN A 7 5.39 10.03 10.39
N ALA A 8 6.24 10.76 9.69
CA ALA A 8 7.61 10.36 9.39
C ALA A 8 8.57 11.40 9.97
N ARG A 9 9.61 10.94 10.67
CA ARG A 9 10.63 11.80 11.27
C ARG A 9 12.01 11.35 10.83
N GLY A 10 12.72 12.24 10.13
CA GLY A 10 14.11 12.09 9.73
C GLY A 10 14.43 10.84 8.91
N LEU A 11 13.52 10.43 8.02
CA LEU A 11 13.70 9.22 7.22
C LEU A 11 14.93 9.34 6.33
N THR A 12 15.84 8.40 6.52
CA THR A 12 17.04 8.23 5.70
C THR A 12 17.07 6.83 5.12
N LYS A 13 17.41 6.72 3.84
CA LYS A 13 17.54 5.44 3.15
C LYS A 13 18.62 5.50 2.10
N ASN A 14 19.53 4.55 2.16
CA ASN A 14 20.64 4.34 1.24
C ASN A 14 20.50 2.96 0.60
N PHE A 15 20.96 2.83 -0.63
CA PHE A 15 21.09 1.53 -1.30
C PHE A 15 22.55 1.27 -1.63
N ALA A 16 22.96 0.00 -1.56
CA ALA A 16 24.28 -0.39 -2.04
C ALA A 16 24.36 -0.19 -3.57
N SER A 17 25.44 0.44 -4.02
CA SER A 17 25.78 0.55 -5.44
C SER A 17 27.26 0.27 -5.65
N PRO A 18 27.69 -0.11 -6.87
CA PRO A 18 29.10 -0.31 -7.18
C PRO A 18 29.98 0.93 -6.92
N ALA A 19 29.40 2.13 -6.96
CA ALA A 19 30.10 3.39 -6.71
C ALA A 19 30.12 3.80 -5.22
N GLY A 20 29.62 2.95 -4.32
CA GLY A 20 29.41 3.25 -2.90
C GLY A 20 27.93 3.38 -2.52
N PRO A 21 27.62 3.72 -1.26
CA PRO A 21 26.24 3.89 -0.83
C PRO A 21 25.57 5.03 -1.61
N LEU A 22 24.42 4.74 -2.23
CA LEU A 22 23.59 5.69 -2.93
C LEU A 22 22.52 6.23 -1.97
N PRO A 23 22.63 7.49 -1.50
CA PRO A 23 21.59 8.10 -0.69
C PRO A 23 20.35 8.37 -1.56
N VAL A 24 19.21 7.81 -1.17
CA VAL A 24 17.92 7.98 -1.86
C VAL A 24 16.98 8.87 -1.07
N LEU A 25 16.98 8.77 0.25
CA LEU A 25 16.28 9.69 1.15
C LEU A 25 17.26 10.22 2.19
N THR A 26 17.19 11.52 2.45
CA THR A 26 18.07 12.22 3.40
C THR A 26 17.20 13.07 4.31
N ASP A 27 17.06 12.67 5.57
CA ASP A 27 16.37 13.41 6.64
C ASP A 27 14.95 13.90 6.27
N VAL A 28 14.14 13.02 5.67
CA VAL A 28 12.79 13.37 5.21
C VAL A 28 11.78 13.27 6.36
N SER A 29 11.08 14.36 6.65
CA SER A 29 10.01 14.41 7.65
C SER A 29 8.70 14.93 7.04
N LEU A 30 7.58 14.32 7.41
CA LEU A 30 6.24 14.76 7.00
C LEU A 30 5.17 14.26 7.97
N GLU A 31 4.03 14.94 7.98
CA GLU A 31 2.83 14.55 8.72
C GLU A 31 1.64 14.57 7.78
N VAL A 32 0.72 13.62 7.96
CA VAL A 32 -0.56 13.59 7.24
C VAL A 32 -1.68 13.53 8.26
N PHE A 33 -2.66 14.41 8.09
CA PHE A 33 -3.81 14.53 8.97
C PHE A 33 -4.98 13.68 8.48
N ALA A 34 -5.87 13.30 9.40
CA ALA A 34 -7.08 12.56 9.06
C ALA A 34 -7.91 13.28 7.97
N GLY A 35 -8.26 12.55 6.91
CA GLY A 35 -9.02 13.07 5.77
C GLY A 35 -8.22 13.92 4.78
N GLU A 36 -6.92 14.10 5.01
CA GLU A 36 -6.05 14.82 4.09
C GLU A 36 -5.69 13.98 2.86
N SER A 37 -5.64 14.63 1.70
CA SER A 37 -5.14 14.04 0.46
C SER A 37 -3.84 14.73 0.06
N VAL A 38 -2.75 13.94 0.03
CA VAL A 38 -1.39 14.44 -0.21
C VAL A 38 -0.84 13.88 -1.53
N SER A 39 -0.21 14.74 -2.32
CA SER A 39 0.45 14.35 -3.58
C SER A 39 1.96 14.62 -3.50
N ILE A 40 2.76 13.56 -3.65
CA ILE A 40 4.23 13.65 -3.68
C ILE A 40 4.69 13.77 -5.13
N ARG A 41 5.36 14.87 -5.48
CA ARG A 41 5.88 15.13 -6.83
C ARG A 41 7.39 15.29 -6.83
N GLY A 42 8.02 14.95 -7.95
CA GLY A 42 9.46 15.01 -8.13
C GLY A 42 9.92 14.22 -9.36
N SER A 43 11.13 14.51 -9.85
CA SER A 43 11.73 13.86 -11.02
C SER A 43 11.83 12.34 -10.87
N SER A 44 11.95 11.61 -11.98
CA SER A 44 12.25 10.17 -11.91
C SER A 44 13.55 9.94 -11.12
N GLY A 45 13.55 8.92 -10.24
CA GLY A 45 14.70 8.64 -9.37
C GLY A 45 14.80 9.47 -8.08
N SER A 46 13.91 10.43 -7.83
CA SER A 46 13.96 11.28 -6.63
C SER A 46 13.54 10.61 -5.30
N GLY A 47 13.47 9.28 -5.24
CA GLY A 47 13.12 8.54 -4.02
C GLY A 47 11.64 8.45 -3.65
N LYS A 48 10.71 8.94 -4.49
CA LYS A 48 9.25 8.92 -4.19
C LYS A 48 8.70 7.52 -3.86
N THR A 49 9.04 6.54 -4.68
CA THR A 49 8.59 5.15 -4.48
C THR A 49 9.17 4.58 -3.19
N THR A 50 10.44 4.87 -2.90
CA THR A 50 11.10 4.49 -1.65
C THR A 50 10.40 5.12 -0.45
N LEU A 51 10.09 6.41 -0.51
CA LEU A 51 9.36 7.10 0.56
C LEU A 51 8.00 6.44 0.80
N LEU A 52 7.21 6.20 -0.25
CA LEU A 52 5.91 5.52 -0.11
C LEU A 52 6.05 4.10 0.47
N GLN A 53 7.07 3.34 0.08
CA GLN A 53 7.33 2.01 0.64
C GLN A 53 7.65 2.07 2.13
N LEU A 54 8.47 3.04 2.57
CA LEU A 54 8.76 3.24 3.99
C LEU A 54 7.51 3.66 4.78
N LEU A 55 6.73 4.61 4.25
CA LEU A 55 5.48 5.06 4.87
C LEU A 55 4.45 3.92 4.97
N GLY A 56 4.34 3.10 3.92
CA GLY A 56 3.47 1.93 3.88
C GLY A 56 3.99 0.72 4.67
N GLY A 57 5.22 0.79 5.19
CA GLY A 57 5.80 -0.27 6.00
C GLY A 57 6.34 -1.49 5.25
N LEU A 58 6.47 -1.35 3.93
CA LEU A 58 6.96 -2.38 3.02
C LEU A 58 8.50 -2.51 3.02
N ASP A 59 9.20 -1.48 3.51
CA ASP A 59 10.64 -1.45 3.70
C ASP A 59 10.97 -0.73 5.02
N GLN A 60 12.20 -0.86 5.51
CA GLN A 60 12.67 -0.22 6.73
C GLN A 60 13.63 0.94 6.42
N PRO A 61 13.52 2.08 7.13
CA PRO A 61 14.50 3.15 6.99
C PRO A 61 15.84 2.72 7.58
N ASP A 62 16.94 3.32 7.10
CA ASP A 62 18.27 3.15 7.73
C ASP A 62 18.37 4.01 9.00
N ALA A 63 17.69 5.14 9.02
CA ALA A 63 17.54 6.02 10.19
C ALA A 63 16.20 6.77 10.13
N GLY A 64 15.74 7.23 11.29
CA GLY A 64 14.43 7.86 11.46
C GLY A 64 13.33 6.84 11.79
N GLU A 65 12.08 7.31 11.86
CA GLU A 65 10.93 6.48 12.22
C GLU A 65 9.67 6.86 11.42
N VAL A 66 8.82 5.86 11.19
CA VAL A 66 7.45 6.02 10.68
C VAL A 66 6.48 5.58 11.76
N ARG A 67 5.45 6.39 11.99
CA ARG A 67 4.38 6.13 12.95
C ARG A 67 3.05 6.21 12.22
N ILE A 68 2.25 5.16 12.34
CA ILE A 68 0.87 5.12 11.85
C ILE A 68 -0.04 5.05 13.06
N LEU A 69 -0.98 5.98 13.14
CA LEU A 69 -1.89 6.14 14.25
C LEU A 69 -3.26 5.63 13.83
N GLY A 70 -3.55 4.38 14.21
CA GLY A 70 -4.88 3.78 14.02
C GLY A 70 -5.90 4.33 15.03
N PRO A 71 -7.21 4.08 14.82
CA PRO A 71 -8.24 4.41 15.79
C PRO A 71 -7.93 3.73 17.14
N GLY A 72 -7.68 4.51 18.19
CA GLY A 72 -7.27 3.99 19.52
C GLY A 72 -5.77 4.07 19.85
N ALA A 73 -4.96 4.71 19.00
CA ALA A 73 -3.60 5.20 19.25
C ALA A 73 -2.63 4.23 19.95
N THR A 74 -2.26 3.15 19.25
CA THR A 74 -1.01 2.41 19.53
C THR A 74 -0.06 2.60 18.35
N LEU A 75 1.22 2.86 18.64
CA LEU A 75 2.27 2.92 17.64
C LEU A 75 2.40 1.56 16.95
N VAL A 76 2.15 1.52 15.63
CA VAL A 76 2.35 0.32 14.83
C VAL A 76 3.70 0.42 14.14
N ALA A 77 4.55 -0.58 14.33
CA ALA A 77 5.81 -0.68 13.61
C ALA A 77 5.54 -0.77 12.09
N PRO A 78 6.46 -0.29 11.23
CA PRO A 78 6.21 -0.27 9.78
C PRO A 78 5.80 -1.65 9.24
N ARG A 79 6.45 -2.74 9.67
CA ARG A 79 6.09 -4.08 9.17
C ARG A 79 4.72 -4.60 9.61
N SER A 80 4.10 -4.04 10.66
CA SER A 80 2.76 -4.44 11.11
C SER A 80 1.65 -3.52 10.58
N SER A 81 1.97 -2.44 9.86
CA SER A 81 0.98 -1.45 9.39
C SER A 81 -0.04 -1.98 8.38
N LEU A 82 0.36 -2.90 7.51
CA LEU A 82 -0.49 -3.49 6.46
C LEU A 82 -1.70 -4.25 7.04
N GLY A 83 -1.66 -4.59 8.33
CA GLY A 83 -2.79 -5.19 9.07
C GLY A 83 -3.60 -4.21 9.94
N HIS A 84 -3.20 -2.93 10.01
CA HIS A 84 -3.78 -1.93 10.93
C HIS A 84 -4.37 -0.72 10.18
N GLY A 85 -5.02 -0.97 9.04
CA GLY A 85 -5.78 0.05 8.29
C GLY A 85 -4.99 0.79 7.21
N VAL A 86 -3.82 0.29 6.79
CA VAL A 86 -3.08 0.82 5.63
C VAL A 86 -3.29 -0.08 4.40
N GLY A 87 -3.95 0.47 3.39
CA GLY A 87 -4.01 -0.09 2.05
C GLY A 87 -2.87 0.42 1.17
N PHE A 88 -2.33 -0.44 0.29
CA PHE A 88 -1.27 -0.04 -0.64
C PHE A 88 -1.58 -0.45 -2.08
N VAL A 89 -1.53 0.53 -2.99
CA VAL A 89 -1.71 0.32 -4.44
C VAL A 89 -0.40 0.59 -5.16
N PHE A 90 0.16 -0.45 -5.79
CA PHE A 90 1.43 -0.38 -6.50
C PHE A 90 1.27 0.14 -7.93
N GLN A 91 2.31 0.79 -8.46
CA GLN A 91 2.35 1.27 -9.85
C GLN A 91 2.14 0.14 -10.88
N ASN A 92 2.65 -1.05 -10.60
CA ASN A 92 2.49 -2.23 -11.47
C ASN A 92 1.37 -3.18 -10.98
N TYR A 93 0.46 -2.69 -10.13
CA TYR A 93 -0.69 -3.39 -9.54
C TYR A 93 -0.35 -4.55 -8.59
N GLN A 94 0.76 -5.27 -8.83
CA GLN A 94 1.22 -6.45 -8.08
C GLN A 94 0.11 -7.50 -7.86
N LEU A 95 -0.71 -7.75 -8.88
CA LEU A 95 -1.69 -8.84 -8.84
C LEU A 95 -0.96 -10.18 -9.00
N MET A 96 -1.42 -11.21 -8.29
CA MET A 96 -0.99 -12.58 -8.53
C MET A 96 -1.56 -13.07 -9.86
N PRO A 97 -0.70 -13.39 -10.85
CA PRO A 97 -1.16 -13.70 -12.21
C PRO A 97 -1.93 -15.02 -12.30
N GLU A 98 -1.74 -15.93 -11.35
CA GLU A 98 -2.44 -17.21 -11.25
C GLU A 98 -3.82 -17.10 -10.58
N LEU A 99 -4.12 -15.97 -9.94
CA LEU A 99 -5.38 -15.74 -9.24
C LEU A 99 -6.32 -14.89 -10.08
N THR A 100 -7.62 -15.15 -9.98
CA THR A 100 -8.68 -14.32 -10.56
C THR A 100 -8.76 -12.95 -9.89
N ALA A 101 -9.51 -12.01 -10.48
CA ALA A 101 -9.77 -10.71 -9.86
C ALA A 101 -10.39 -10.86 -8.45
N LEU A 102 -11.36 -11.79 -8.30
CA LEU A 102 -12.00 -12.08 -7.02
C LEU A 102 -11.02 -12.60 -5.98
N GLU A 103 -10.19 -13.57 -6.35
CA GLU A 103 -9.20 -14.18 -5.46
C GLU A 103 -8.11 -13.18 -5.07
N ASN A 104 -7.64 -12.35 -6.00
CA ASN A 104 -6.67 -11.28 -5.73
C ASN A 104 -7.18 -10.30 -4.65
N VAL A 105 -8.46 -9.94 -4.69
CA VAL A 105 -9.07 -9.02 -3.72
C VAL A 105 -9.34 -9.74 -2.38
N ALA A 106 -9.78 -10.99 -2.41
CA ALA A 106 -10.05 -11.76 -1.19
C ALA A 106 -8.78 -12.15 -0.42
N LEU A 107 -7.63 -12.22 -1.09
CA LEU A 107 -6.38 -12.77 -0.55
C LEU A 107 -5.94 -12.15 0.78
N ALA A 108 -6.01 -10.81 0.91
CA ALA A 108 -5.57 -10.13 2.13
C ALA A 108 -6.42 -10.53 3.35
N ALA A 109 -7.74 -10.60 3.18
CA ALA A 109 -8.66 -11.01 4.23
C ALA A 109 -8.47 -12.49 4.60
N LEU A 110 -8.23 -13.36 3.61
CA LEU A 110 -7.92 -14.78 3.83
C LEU A 110 -6.64 -14.96 4.65
N ILE A 111 -5.57 -14.23 4.33
CA ILE A 111 -4.31 -14.24 5.09
C ILE A 111 -4.52 -13.74 6.53
N ALA A 112 -5.42 -12.77 6.73
CA ALA A 112 -5.79 -12.27 8.04
C ALA A 112 -6.72 -13.23 8.83
N GLY A 113 -7.08 -14.39 8.27
CA GLY A 113 -7.88 -15.41 8.94
C GLY A 113 -9.40 -15.20 8.84
N VAL A 114 -9.87 -14.29 7.97
CA VAL A 114 -11.31 -14.11 7.72
C VAL A 114 -11.86 -15.36 7.04
N PRO A 115 -13.05 -15.88 7.45
CA PRO A 115 -13.67 -17.04 6.81
C PRO A 115 -13.84 -16.84 5.30
N ALA A 116 -13.58 -17.90 4.52
CA ALA A 116 -13.51 -17.79 3.06
C ALA A 116 -14.81 -17.27 2.42
N ALA A 117 -15.97 -17.64 2.97
CA ALA A 117 -17.27 -17.15 2.49
C ALA A 117 -17.42 -15.63 2.70
N GLU A 118 -16.98 -15.12 3.85
CA GLU A 118 -17.03 -13.68 4.17
C GLU A 118 -16.04 -12.88 3.33
N ALA A 119 -14.79 -13.36 3.22
CA ALA A 119 -13.77 -12.73 2.39
C ALA A 119 -14.21 -12.64 0.92
N THR A 120 -14.79 -13.71 0.39
CA THR A 120 -15.28 -13.76 -1.01
C THR A 120 -16.47 -12.82 -1.22
N ALA A 121 -17.40 -12.75 -0.26
CA ALA A 121 -18.54 -11.84 -0.34
C ALA A 121 -18.10 -10.37 -0.33
N ALA A 122 -17.17 -10.01 0.57
CA ALA A 122 -16.59 -8.67 0.65
C ALA A 122 -15.84 -8.31 -0.65
N ALA A 123 -14.99 -9.22 -1.14
CA ALA A 123 -14.25 -9.01 -2.39
C ALA A 123 -15.17 -8.78 -3.59
N ARG A 124 -16.26 -9.55 -3.69
CA ARG A 124 -17.28 -9.37 -4.74
C ARG A 124 -17.94 -7.99 -4.66
N ALA A 125 -18.29 -7.54 -3.45
CA ALA A 125 -18.90 -6.23 -3.25
C ALA A 125 -17.94 -5.09 -3.66
N LEU A 126 -16.68 -5.16 -3.25
CA LEU A 126 -15.64 -4.19 -3.60
C LEU A 126 -15.40 -4.14 -5.11
N LEU A 127 -15.29 -5.31 -5.76
CA LEU A 127 -15.17 -5.39 -7.23
C LEU A 127 -16.40 -4.81 -7.94
N GLY A 128 -17.60 -4.96 -7.36
CA GLY A 128 -18.81 -4.30 -7.85
C GLY A 128 -18.72 -2.77 -7.80
N GLN A 129 -18.24 -2.21 -6.70
CA GLN A 129 -18.09 -0.76 -6.52
C GLN A 129 -17.12 -0.13 -7.52
N VAL A 130 -16.06 -0.85 -7.89
CA VAL A 130 -15.10 -0.40 -8.92
C VAL A 130 -15.50 -0.80 -10.35
N GLY A 131 -16.73 -1.27 -10.56
CA GLY A 131 -17.29 -1.56 -11.89
C GLY A 131 -16.78 -2.86 -12.54
N LEU A 132 -16.28 -3.81 -11.75
CA LEU A 132 -15.72 -5.09 -12.20
C LEU A 132 -16.59 -6.30 -11.86
N GLY A 133 -17.87 -6.11 -11.55
CA GLY A 133 -18.80 -7.19 -11.19
C GLY A 133 -18.96 -8.30 -12.25
N ALA A 134 -18.72 -8.00 -13.53
CA ALA A 134 -18.74 -8.99 -14.62
C ALA A 134 -17.37 -9.63 -14.90
N ARG A 135 -16.32 -9.24 -14.16
CA ARG A 135 -14.92 -9.62 -14.40
C ARG A 135 -14.32 -10.48 -13.28
N LEU A 136 -15.15 -10.94 -12.35
CA LEU A 136 -14.70 -11.59 -11.11
C LEU A 136 -13.75 -12.78 -11.34
N GLU A 137 -14.04 -13.61 -12.35
CA GLU A 137 -13.28 -14.82 -12.66
C GLU A 137 -12.15 -14.60 -13.68
N HIS A 138 -11.91 -13.36 -14.12
CA HIS A 138 -10.85 -13.09 -15.07
C HIS A 138 -9.49 -13.07 -14.36
N LEU A 139 -8.51 -13.77 -14.94
CA LEU A 139 -7.10 -13.63 -14.57
C LEU A 139 -6.56 -12.27 -15.03
N PRO A 140 -5.52 -11.71 -14.37
CA PRO A 140 -4.92 -10.43 -14.74
C PRO A 140 -4.53 -10.30 -16.21
N ALA A 141 -4.06 -11.39 -16.84
CA ALA A 141 -3.71 -11.41 -18.27
C ALA A 141 -4.91 -11.21 -19.22
N LYS A 142 -6.14 -11.30 -18.70
CA LYS A 142 -7.40 -11.09 -19.44
C LYS A 142 -8.08 -9.75 -19.10
N LEU A 143 -7.41 -8.92 -18.30
CA LEU A 143 -7.87 -7.59 -17.91
C LEU A 143 -7.02 -6.53 -18.61
N SER A 144 -7.64 -5.41 -18.96
CA SER A 144 -6.90 -4.21 -19.37
C SER A 144 -6.10 -3.63 -18.19
N GLY A 145 -5.10 -2.79 -18.48
CA GLY A 145 -4.31 -2.15 -17.43
C GLY A 145 -5.16 -1.35 -16.43
N GLY A 146 -6.17 -0.61 -16.91
CA GLY A 146 -7.09 0.12 -16.04
C GLY A 146 -8.00 -0.79 -15.20
N GLU A 147 -8.40 -1.95 -15.73
CA GLU A 147 -9.12 -2.96 -14.94
C GLU A 147 -8.20 -3.54 -13.85
N CYS A 148 -6.94 -3.89 -14.18
CA CYS A 148 -5.96 -4.33 -13.18
C CYS A 148 -5.72 -3.30 -12.07
N GLN A 149 -5.66 -2.01 -12.43
CA GLN A 149 -5.53 -0.94 -11.44
C GLN A 149 -6.71 -0.89 -10.48
N ARG A 150 -7.93 -1.07 -10.99
CA ARG A 150 -9.14 -1.11 -10.16
C ARG A 150 -9.23 -2.37 -9.30
N VAL A 151 -8.74 -3.52 -9.77
CA VAL A 151 -8.58 -4.72 -8.93
C VAL A 151 -7.60 -4.45 -7.79
N ALA A 152 -6.45 -3.84 -8.08
CA ALA A 152 -5.47 -3.49 -7.05
C ALA A 152 -6.01 -2.47 -6.04
N LEU A 153 -6.83 -1.52 -6.49
CA LEU A 153 -7.55 -0.58 -5.62
C LEU A 153 -8.56 -1.29 -4.72
N ALA A 154 -9.35 -2.22 -5.27
CA ALA A 154 -10.33 -2.98 -4.48
C ALA A 154 -9.67 -3.90 -3.44
N ARG A 155 -8.42 -4.34 -3.67
CA ARG A 155 -7.65 -5.16 -2.73
C ARG A 155 -7.03 -4.34 -1.59
N ALA A 156 -6.67 -3.09 -1.84
CA ALA A 156 -6.02 -2.21 -0.88
C ALA A 156 -7.02 -1.68 0.15
#